data_AF-A0A530QUK0-F1
#
_entry.id   AF-A0A530QUK0-F1
#
_cell.length_a   1.000
_cell.length_b   1.000
_cell.length_c   1.000
_cell.angle_alpha   90.00
_cell.angle_beta   90.00
_cell.angle_gamma   90.00
#
_symmetry.space_group_name_H-M   'P 1'
#
loop_
_entity.id
_entity.type
_entity.pdbx_description
1 polymer ?
#
loop_
_entity_poly.entity_id
_entity_poly.type
_entity_poly.pdbx_seq_one_letter_code
_entity_poly.pdbx_strand_id
1 'polypeptide(L)' 'MSQRAAGPRLSDRQRLSWLRLIRTPNVGPATFRDLINRFGSAETALEMLPELMISGGARKIVR' A
#
# COMPACT_ATOMS: atom_id res chain seq x y z
N MET A 1 -24.26 -20.29 -7.76
CA MET A 1 -24.28 -18.81 -7.79
C MET A 1 -23.24 -18.31 -6.80
N SER A 2 -22.11 -17.76 -7.26
CA SER A 2 -21.09 -17.20 -6.37
C SER A 2 -21.49 -15.77 -6.02
N GLN A 3 -21.86 -15.50 -4.77
CA GLN A 3 -22.04 -14.12 -4.31
C GLN A 3 -20.70 -13.39 -4.48
N ARG A 4 -20.68 -12.36 -5.33
CA ARG A 4 -19.65 -11.33 -5.22
C ARG A 4 -19.89 -10.65 -3.88
N ALA A 5 -19.11 -11.04 -2.87
CA ALA A 5 -19.08 -10.29 -1.62
C ALA A 5 -18.87 -8.82 -1.97
N ALA A 6 -19.79 -7.95 -1.56
CA ALA A 6 -19.60 -6.52 -1.70
C ALA A 6 -18.25 -6.18 -1.06
N GLY A 7 -17.37 -5.51 -1.81
CA GLY A 7 -16.05 -5.16 -1.30
C GLY A 7 -16.15 -4.42 0.04
N PRO A 8 -15.10 -4.46 0.88
CA PRO A 8 -15.12 -3.81 2.17
C PRO A 8 -15.52 -2.33 2.01
N ARG A 9 -16.52 -1.90 2.80
CA ARG A 9 -16.91 -0.49 2.84
C ARG A 9 -15.85 0.29 3.60
N LEU A 10 -14.98 0.96 2.85
CA LEU A 10 -13.99 1.88 3.38
C LEU A 10 -14.66 3.19 3.82
N SER A 11 -14.21 3.75 4.94
CA SER A 11 -14.49 5.15 5.28
C SER A 11 -13.80 6.08 4.28
N ASP A 12 -14.22 7.35 4.19
CA ASP A 12 -13.59 8.29 3.27
C ASP A 12 -12.12 8.54 3.57
N ARG A 13 -11.73 8.50 4.86
CA ARG A 13 -10.33 8.54 5.27
C ARG A 13 -9.55 7.33 4.73
N GLN A 14 -10.10 6.13 4.89
CA GLN A 14 -9.46 4.92 4.37
C GLN A 14 -9.33 4.95 2.85
N ARG A 15 -10.38 5.39 2.12
CA ARG A 15 -10.33 5.57 0.66
C ARG A 15 -9.25 6.56 0.25
N LEU A 16 -9.16 7.69 0.94
CA LEU A 16 -8.12 8.70 0.68
C LEU A 16 -6.72 8.14 0.89
N SER A 17 -6.48 7.42 1.99
CA SER A 17 -5.18 6.78 2.25
C SER A 17 -4.83 5.73 1.21
N TRP A 18 -5.80 4.92 0.75
CA TRP A 18 -5.61 3.95 -0.32
C TRP A 18 -5.21 4.64 -1.65
N LEU A 19 -5.92 5.72 -2.02
CA LEU A 19 -5.63 6.49 -3.22
C LEU A 19 -4.26 7.16 -3.16
N ARG A 20 -3.85 7.68 -2.00
CA ARG A 20 -2.52 8.26 -1.79
C ARG A 20 -1.43 7.21 -1.92
N LEU A 21 -1.64 6.04 -1.31
CA LEU A 21 -0.64 4.97 -1.34
C LEU A 21 -0.41 4.44 -2.75
N ILE A 22 -1.46 4.11 -3.51
CA ILE A 22 -1.30 3.61 -4.90
C ILE A 22 -0.75 4.68 -5.87
N ARG A 23 -0.87 5.97 -5.53
CA ARG A 23 -0.29 7.08 -6.30
C ARG A 23 1.11 7.47 -5.84
N THR A 24 1.66 6.81 -4.83
CA THR A 24 3.04 7.02 -4.41
C THR A 24 3.99 6.50 -5.49
N PRO A 25 5.04 7.25 -5.84
CA PRO A 25 6.05 6.79 -6.80
C PRO A 25 6.59 5.41 -6.44
N ASN A 26 6.77 4.54 -7.43
CA ASN A 26 7.22 3.15 -7.27
C ASN A 26 6.25 2.21 -6.52
N VAL A 27 5.03 2.63 -6.20
CA VAL A 27 3.98 1.76 -5.64
C VAL A 27 3.02 1.33 -6.73
N GLY A 28 3.27 0.15 -7.29
CA GLY A 28 2.33 -0.53 -8.20
C GLY A 28 1.32 -1.41 -7.46
N PRO A 29 0.37 -2.07 -8.15
CA PRO A 29 -0.66 -2.90 -7.52
C PRO A 29 -0.11 -4.04 -6.65
N ALA A 30 1.02 -4.65 -7.05
CA ALA A 30 1.68 -5.70 -6.27
C ALA A 30 2.28 -5.13 -4.98
N THR A 31 3.11 -4.10 -5.08
CA THR A 31 3.69 -3.39 -3.93
C THR A 31 2.62 -2.87 -2.99
N PHE A 32 1.52 -2.31 -3.52
CA PHE A 32 0.39 -1.86 -2.72
C PHE A 32 -0.16 -3.01 -1.87
N ARG A 33 -0.44 -4.17 -2.48
CA ARG A 33 -0.94 -5.33 -1.75
C ARG A 33 0.04 -5.79 -0.67
N ASP A 34 1.33 -5.83 -0.99
CA ASP A 34 2.37 -6.23 -0.04
C ASP A 34 2.44 -5.28 1.15
N LEU A 35 2.36 -3.97 0.91
CA LEU A 35 2.35 -2.94 1.95
C LEU A 35 1.10 -3.05 2.84
N ILE A 36 -0.08 -3.26 2.25
CA ILE A 36 -1.31 -3.48 3.02
C ILE A 36 -1.21 -4.75 3.87
N ASN A 37 -0.71 -5.85 3.31
CA ASN A 37 -0.55 -7.10 4.04
C ASN A 37 0.48 -6.99 5.17
N ARG A 38 1.54 -6.21 4.97
CA ARG A 38 2.62 -6.03 5.96
C ARG A 38 2.24 -5.09 7.10
N PHE A 39 1.59 -3.98 6.79
CA PHE A 39 1.32 -2.91 7.77
C PHE A 39 -0.13 -2.85 8.22
N GLY A 40 -1.02 -3.66 7.63
CA GLY A 40 -2.43 -3.76 7.99
C GLY A 40 -3.31 -2.61 7.50
N SER A 41 -2.74 -1.45 7.15
CA SER A 41 -3.48 -0.31 6.64
C SER A 41 -2.67 0.55 5.66
N ALA A 42 -3.37 1.30 4.80
CA ALA A 42 -2.73 2.26 3.91
C ALA A 42 -2.14 3.47 4.65
N GLU A 43 -2.73 3.84 5.79
CA GLU A 43 -2.27 4.96 6.62
C GLU A 43 -0.92 4.64 7.26
N THR A 44 -0.83 3.50 7.95
CA THR A 44 0.42 2.98 8.51
C THR A 44 1.46 2.74 7.42
N ALA A 45 1.07 2.20 6.26
CA ALA A 45 2.01 2.01 5.16
C ALA A 45 2.63 3.33 4.68
N LEU A 46 1.84 4.40 4.57
CA LEU A 46 2.32 5.73 4.16
C LEU A 46 3.31 6.31 5.20
N GLU A 47 3.06 6.11 6.48
CA GLU A 47 3.97 6.55 7.57
C GLU A 47 5.32 5.84 7.51
N MET A 48 5.34 4.58 7.09
CA MET A 48 6.57 3.77 7.01
C MET A 48 7.36 3.98 5.70
N LEU A 49 6.79 4.62 4.68
CA LEU A 49 7.46 4.83 3.39
C LEU A 49 8.81 5.53 3.50
N PRO A 50 8.98 6.63 4.28
CA PRO A 50 10.27 7.29 4.40
C PRO A 50 11.38 6.35 4.88
N GLU A 51 11.09 5.51 5.88
CA GLU A 51 12.04 4.52 6.40
C GLU A 51 12.37 3.42 5.37
N LEU A 52 11.36 3.00 4.60
CA LEU A 52 11.53 2.04 3.52
C LEU A 52 12.36 2.61 2.36
N MET A 53 12.25 3.91 2.06
CA MET A 53 13.06 4.55 1.03
C MET A 53 14.52 4.68 1.45
N ILE A 54 14.78 5.00 2.73
CA ILE A 54 16.12 5.04 3.30
C ILE A 54 16.77 3.64 3.28
N SER A 55 16.04 2.60 3.67
CA SER A 55 16.55 1.22 3.68
C SER A 55 16.57 0.54 2.30
N GLY A 56 15.68 0.98 1.40
CA GLY A 56 15.46 0.40 0.07
C GLY A 56 16.44 0.88 -1.00
N GLY A 57 17.10 2.03 -0.80
CA GLY A 57 18.21 2.50 -1.66
C GLY A 57 19.36 1.49 -1.77
N ALA A 58 19.55 0.64 -0.75
CA ALA A 58 20.57 -0.40 -0.73
C ALA A 58 20.13 -1.74 -1.37
N ARG A 59 18.82 -2.03 -1.44
CA ARG A 59 18.32 -3.33 -1.95
C ARG A 59 17.96 -3.34 -3.43
N LYS A 60 17.86 -2.17 -4.07
CA LYS A 60 17.60 -2.07 -5.51
C LYS A 60 18.89 -2.10 -6.35
N ILE A 61 19.90 -2.84 -5.90
CA ILE A 61 21.03 -3.30 -6.73
C ILE A 61 20.98 -4.82 -6.77
N VAL A 62 19.88 -5.41 -7.25
CA VAL A 62 19.89 -6.79 -7.78
C VAL A 62 18.77 -6.91 -8.81
N ARG A 63 19.05 -6.55 -10.06
CA ARG A 63 19.24 -7.49 -11.17
C ARG A 63 19.51 -6.72 -12.46
#